data_AF-A0A2N6ESH8-F1
#
_entry.id   AF-A0A2N6ESH8-F1
#
_cell.length_a   1.000
_cell.length_b   1.000
_cell.length_c   1.000
_cell.angle_alpha   90.00
_cell.angle_beta   90.00
_cell.angle_gamma   90.00
#
_symmetry.space_group_name_H-M   'P 1'
#
loop_
_entity.id
_entity.type
_entity.pdbx_description
1 polymer ?
#
loop_
_entity_poly.entity_id
_entity_poly.type
_entity_poly.pdbx_seq_one_letter_code
_entity_poly.pdbx_strand_id
1 'polypeptide(L)'
;MSWVSDQRGFTLVQAIFILVVLGMLGVYMVSLSTVQQGTTTQAYLQAKVYQASRSGLEWGMKQVLDSSACFSASSMTIDQCPVALSCQVVDTYTEGVTSYQVYELTSVATFATLSSPDYVSRTLKVTIHD
;
A
#
# COMPACT_ATOMS: atom_id res chain seq x y z
N MET A 1 56.86 25.51 42.54
CA MET A 1 55.68 26.08 41.86
C MET A 1 55.73 25.75 40.37
N SER A 2 55.03 24.72 39.92
CA SER A 2 54.86 24.47 38.48
C SER A 2 53.66 25.28 37.99
N TRP A 3 53.93 26.36 37.27
CA TRP A 3 52.92 27.19 36.63
C TRP A 3 52.31 26.40 35.47
N VAL A 4 51.07 25.95 35.63
CA VAL A 4 50.28 25.41 34.51
C VAL A 4 49.84 26.62 33.68
N SER A 5 50.42 26.75 32.49
CA SER A 5 50.01 27.72 31.49
C SER A 5 48.64 27.33 30.91
N ASP A 6 47.63 28.10 31.26
CA ASP A 6 46.23 27.91 30.88
C ASP A 6 46.05 28.22 29.38
N GLN A 7 46.09 27.17 28.54
CA GLN A 7 45.85 27.25 27.09
C GLN A 7 44.35 27.46 26.80
N ARG A 8 43.87 28.69 27.01
CA ARG A 8 42.46 29.08 26.94
C ARG A 8 41.85 29.18 25.53
N GLY A 9 42.62 28.95 24.46
CA GLY A 9 42.18 29.15 23.07
C GLY A 9 41.84 27.87 22.29
N PHE A 10 42.50 26.75 22.57
CA PHE A 10 42.35 25.52 21.77
C PHE A 10 41.09 24.73 22.16
N THR A 11 40.73 24.74 23.45
CA THR A 11 39.58 24.00 23.98
C THR A 11 38.24 24.55 23.51
N LEU A 12 38.16 25.86 23.25
CA LEU A 12 36.92 26.51 22.79
C LEU A 12 36.55 26.07 21.37
N VAL A 13 37.53 26.02 20.46
CA VAL A 13 37.32 25.55 19.09
C VAL A 13 36.94 24.06 19.08
N GLN A 14 37.60 23.25 19.91
CA GLN A 14 37.29 21.83 20.06
C GLN A 14 35.87 21.59 20.60
N ALA A 15 35.44 22.36 21.62
CA ALA A 15 34.11 22.24 22.20
C ALA A 15 33.01 22.57 21.18
N ILE A 16 33.18 23.64 20.39
CA ILE A 16 32.22 24.00 19.32
C ILE A 16 32.14 22.91 18.26
N PHE A 17 33.29 22.34 17.84
CA PHE A 17 33.29 21.24 16.88
C PHE A 17 32.48 20.04 17.38
N ILE A 18 32.68 19.64 18.64
CA ILE A 18 31.92 18.53 19.26
C ILE A 18 30.42 18.87 19.31
N LEU A 19 30.06 20.10 19.70
CA LEU A 19 28.65 20.53 19.74
C LEU A 19 27.99 20.48 18.36
N VAL A 20 28.67 20.91 17.31
CA VAL A 20 28.15 20.87 15.93
C VAL A 20 27.96 19.43 15.47
N VAL A 21 28.92 18.53 15.70
CA VAL A 21 28.83 17.12 15.31
C VAL A 21 27.71 16.41 16.07
N LEU A 22 27.61 16.60 17.39
CA LEU A 22 26.52 16.04 18.19
C LEU A 22 25.16 16.60 17.76
N GLY A 23 25.10 17.88 17.41
CA GLY A 23 23.91 18.52 16.85
C GLY A 23 23.49 17.87 15.52
N MET A 24 24.43 17.65 14.59
CA MET A 24 24.16 16.97 13.32
C MET A 24 23.67 15.53 13.52
N LEU A 25 24.27 14.78 14.44
CA LEU A 25 23.85 13.41 14.76
C LEU A 25 22.43 13.37 15.37
N GLY A 26 22.11 14.33 16.24
CA GLY A 26 20.76 14.46 16.80
C GLY A 26 19.69 14.72 15.73
N VAL A 27 19.96 15.64 14.80
CA VAL A 27 19.05 15.93 13.68
C VAL A 27 18.86 14.69 12.78
N TYR A 28 19.95 13.99 12.47
CA TYR A 28 19.89 12.77 11.67
C TYR A 28 19.01 11.69 12.32
N MET A 29 19.17 11.48 13.63
CA MET A 29 18.39 10.47 14.36
C MET A 29 16.88 10.78 14.37
N VAL A 30 16.48 12.06 14.51
CA VAL A 30 15.08 12.49 14.42
C VAL A 30 14.52 12.26 13.01
N SER A 31 15.30 12.57 11.98
CA SER A 31 14.88 12.36 10.58
C SER A 31 14.58 10.88 10.29
N LEU A 32 15.43 9.95 10.77
CA LEU A 32 15.20 8.51 10.62
C LEU A 32 13.95 8.04 11.38
N SER A 33 13.74 8.51 12.61
CA SER A 33 12.54 8.16 13.40
C SER A 33 11.24 8.59 12.72
N THR A 34 11.28 9.69 11.97
CA THR A 34 10.10 10.22 11.26
C THR A 34 9.81 9.41 9.99
N VAL A 35 10.84 8.97 9.27
CA VAL A 35 10.70 8.09 8.09
C VAL A 35 10.16 6.71 8.48
N GLN A 36 10.59 6.18 9.63
CA GLN A 36 10.16 4.87 10.11
C GLN A 36 8.66 4.83 10.44
N GLN A 37 8.09 5.93 10.96
CA GLN A 37 6.66 6.02 11.28
C GLN A 37 5.76 6.11 10.03
N GLY A 38 6.17 6.82 8.99
CA GLY A 38 5.41 6.89 7.74
C GLY A 38 5.38 5.57 6.96
N THR A 39 6.43 4.76 7.09
CA THR A 39 6.53 3.47 6.37
C THR A 39 5.54 2.45 6.92
N THR A 40 5.32 2.42 8.24
CA THR A 40 4.42 1.45 8.88
C THR A 40 2.94 1.75 8.59
N THR A 41 2.54 3.02 8.62
CA THR A 41 1.18 3.44 8.27
C THR A 41 0.86 3.13 6.82
N GLN A 42 1.80 3.40 5.91
CA GLN A 42 1.61 3.12 4.49
C GLN A 42 1.53 1.62 4.20
N ALA A 43 2.35 0.80 4.86
CA ALA A 43 2.28 -0.67 4.74
C ALA A 43 0.92 -1.21 5.21
N TYR A 44 0.39 -0.66 6.31
CA TYR A 44 -0.94 -1.01 6.81
C TYR A 44 -2.05 -0.67 5.80
N LEU A 45 -2.05 0.55 5.24
CA LEU A 45 -3.03 0.96 4.23
C LEU A 45 -2.97 0.08 2.98
N GLN A 46 -1.77 -0.28 2.52
CA GLN A 46 -1.61 -1.21 1.40
C GLN A 46 -2.21 -2.60 1.67
N ALA A 47 -1.97 -3.16 2.86
CA ALA A 47 -2.53 -4.44 3.26
C ALA A 47 -4.06 -4.38 3.36
N LYS A 48 -4.59 -3.29 3.92
CA LYS A 48 -6.03 -3.05 4.03
C LYS A 48 -6.71 -3.00 2.66
N VAL A 49 -6.19 -2.20 1.73
CA VAL A 49 -6.75 -2.08 0.36
C VAL A 49 -6.63 -3.41 -0.39
N TYR A 50 -5.53 -4.14 -0.22
CA TYR A 50 -5.37 -5.48 -0.80
C TYR A 50 -6.44 -6.45 -0.29
N GLN A 51 -6.66 -6.50 1.02
CA GLN A 51 -7.66 -7.39 1.60
C GLN A 51 -9.09 -7.00 1.17
N ALA A 52 -9.39 -5.70 1.08
CA ALA A 52 -10.67 -5.22 0.57
C ALA A 52 -10.89 -5.65 -0.89
N SER A 53 -9.89 -5.48 -1.76
CA SER A 53 -9.99 -5.91 -3.16
C SER A 53 -10.21 -7.43 -3.27
N ARG A 54 -9.49 -8.22 -2.45
CA ARG A 54 -9.66 -9.67 -2.41
C ARG A 54 -11.05 -10.08 -1.98
N SER A 55 -11.59 -9.50 -0.91
CA SER A 55 -12.97 -9.79 -0.47
C SER A 55 -14.00 -9.43 -1.55
N GLY A 56 -13.78 -8.37 -2.33
CA GLY A 56 -14.61 -8.07 -3.49
C GLY A 56 -14.53 -9.13 -4.59
N LEU A 57 -13.35 -9.69 -4.85
CA LEU A 57 -13.19 -10.80 -5.80
C LEU A 57 -13.93 -12.06 -5.34
N GLU A 58 -13.83 -12.43 -4.06
CA GLU A 58 -14.52 -13.61 -3.53
C GLU A 58 -16.04 -13.48 -3.70
N TRP A 59 -16.60 -12.28 -3.46
CA TRP A 59 -18.01 -11.99 -3.73
C TRP A 59 -18.33 -12.12 -5.23
N GLY A 60 -17.49 -11.55 -6.10
CA GLY A 60 -17.69 -11.61 -7.55
C GLY A 60 -17.62 -13.02 -8.10
N MET A 61 -16.67 -13.83 -7.62
CA MET A 61 -16.54 -15.25 -7.98
C MET A 61 -17.78 -16.03 -7.59
N LYS A 62 -18.31 -15.81 -6.37
CA LYS A 62 -19.57 -16.44 -5.94
C LYS A 62 -20.73 -16.09 -6.87
N GLN A 63 -20.82 -14.83 -7.29
CA GLN A 63 -21.88 -14.38 -8.20
C GLN A 63 -21.80 -15.05 -9.58
N VAL A 64 -20.60 -15.22 -10.13
CA VAL A 64 -20.40 -15.89 -11.41
C VAL A 64 -20.68 -17.39 -11.29
N LEU A 65 -20.21 -18.05 -10.23
CA LEU A 65 -20.47 -19.47 -9.98
C LEU A 65 -21.96 -19.79 -9.77
N ASP A 66 -22.74 -18.86 -9.19
CA ASP A 66 -24.17 -19.08 -8.95
C ASP A 66 -25.05 -18.82 -10.19
N SER A 67 -24.60 -17.96 -11.10
CA SER A 67 -25.39 -17.52 -12.26
C SER A 67 -24.86 -17.99 -13.61
N SER A 68 -23.67 -18.59 -13.65
CA SER A 68 -22.94 -18.95 -14.88
C SER A 68 -22.91 -17.80 -15.89
N ALA A 69 -22.78 -16.57 -15.39
CA ALA A 69 -22.82 -15.36 -16.18
C ALA A 69 -22.06 -14.21 -15.50
N CYS A 70 -21.61 -13.24 -16.29
CA CYS A 70 -21.05 -12.03 -15.73
C CYS A 70 -22.11 -11.11 -15.13
N PHE A 71 -21.82 -10.60 -13.94
CA PHE A 71 -22.61 -9.54 -13.30
C PHE A 71 -22.29 -8.17 -13.92
N SER A 72 -23.27 -7.27 -13.91
CA SER A 72 -23.06 -5.86 -14.26
C SER A 72 -22.07 -5.20 -13.30
N ALA A 73 -21.28 -4.24 -13.79
CA ALA A 73 -20.32 -3.50 -12.97
C ALA A 73 -20.95 -3.04 -11.64
N SER A 74 -20.29 -3.38 -10.54
CA SER A 74 -20.81 -3.20 -9.18
C SER A 74 -19.77 -2.48 -8.32
N SER A 75 -20.22 -1.79 -7.28
CA SER A 75 -19.34 -1.16 -6.30
C SER A 75 -19.82 -1.48 -4.90
N MET A 76 -18.88 -1.83 -4.02
CA MET A 76 -19.14 -2.07 -2.60
C MET A 76 -18.07 -1.41 -1.75
N THR A 77 -18.40 -1.06 -0.52
CA THR A 77 -17.43 -0.47 0.41
C THR A 77 -17.07 -1.48 1.48
N ILE A 78 -15.79 -1.80 1.61
CA ILE A 78 -15.26 -2.72 2.63
C ILE A 78 -14.31 -1.93 3.51
N ASP A 79 -14.68 -1.76 4.79
CA ASP A 79 -13.88 -1.04 5.78
C ASP A 79 -13.40 0.35 5.27
N GLN A 80 -14.32 1.19 4.80
CA GLN A 80 -14.02 2.52 4.22
C GLN A 80 -13.18 2.51 2.92
N CYS A 81 -12.89 1.35 2.34
CA CYS A 81 -12.30 1.23 1.01
C CYS A 81 -13.40 0.96 -0.01
N PRO A 82 -13.74 1.91 -0.89
CA PRO A 82 -14.60 1.61 -2.04
C PRO A 82 -13.87 0.63 -2.98
N VAL A 83 -14.59 -0.44 -3.32
CA VAL A 83 -14.17 -1.52 -4.20
C VAL A 83 -15.07 -1.53 -5.43
N ALA A 84 -14.52 -1.27 -6.60
CA ALA A 84 -15.20 -1.38 -7.88
C ALA A 84 -14.93 -2.77 -8.48
N LEU A 85 -15.98 -3.44 -8.92
CA LEU A 85 -15.95 -4.78 -9.48
C LEU A 85 -16.47 -4.76 -10.91
N SER A 86 -15.78 -5.48 -11.77
CA SER A 86 -16.20 -5.70 -13.16
C SER A 86 -15.97 -7.16 -13.52
N CYS A 87 -16.85 -7.68 -14.37
CA CYS A 87 -16.77 -9.01 -14.93
C CYS A 87 -16.89 -8.90 -16.44
N GLN A 88 -16.05 -9.65 -17.16
CA GLN A 88 -16.11 -9.77 -18.61
C GLN A 88 -15.91 -11.22 -19.03
N VAL A 89 -16.66 -11.67 -20.03
CA VAL A 89 -16.39 -12.94 -20.72
C VAL A 89 -15.21 -12.69 -21.66
N VAL A 90 -14.13 -13.43 -21.47
CA VAL A 90 -12.89 -13.29 -22.26
C VAL A 90 -12.91 -14.22 -23.46
N ASP A 91 -13.29 -15.47 -23.24
CA ASP A 91 -13.34 -16.51 -24.27
C ASP A 91 -14.48 -17.49 -23.99
N THR A 92 -14.88 -18.19 -25.05
CA THR A 92 -15.80 -19.32 -24.97
C THR A 92 -15.17 -20.51 -25.68
N TYR A 93 -15.04 -21.64 -24.99
CA TYR A 93 -14.48 -22.87 -25.51
C TYR A 93 -15.59 -23.91 -25.68
N THR A 94 -15.73 -24.48 -26.87
CA THR A 94 -16.69 -25.54 -27.14
C THR A 94 -15.96 -26.87 -27.28
N GLU A 95 -16.16 -27.78 -26.33
CA GLU A 95 -15.66 -29.14 -26.37
C GLU A 95 -16.82 -30.09 -26.72
N GLY A 96 -16.92 -30.44 -28.01
CA GLY A 96 -17.99 -31.29 -28.52
C GLY A 96 -19.36 -30.60 -28.45
N VAL A 97 -20.21 -31.02 -27.50
CA VAL A 97 -21.57 -30.46 -27.29
C VAL A 97 -21.61 -29.50 -26.10
N THR A 98 -20.57 -29.49 -25.25
CA THR A 98 -20.48 -28.63 -24.07
C THR A 98 -19.75 -27.34 -24.41
N SER A 99 -20.24 -26.20 -23.93
CA SER A 99 -19.56 -24.91 -24.06
C SER A 99 -19.21 -24.38 -22.67
N TYR A 100 -17.94 -24.04 -22.50
CA TYR A 100 -17.36 -23.44 -21.30
C TYR A 100 -17.07 -21.97 -21.56
N GLN A 101 -17.34 -21.10 -20.59
CA GLN A 101 -17.04 -19.68 -20.69
C GLN A 101 -15.94 -19.33 -19.71
N VAL A 102 -14.96 -18.56 -20.19
CA VAL A 102 -13.89 -18.03 -19.37
C VAL A 102 -14.23 -16.59 -19.01
N TYR A 103 -14.32 -16.33 -17.71
CA TYR A 103 -14.63 -15.02 -17.16
C TYR A 103 -13.37 -14.41 -16.55
N GLU A 104 -13.12 -13.14 -16.82
CA GLU A 104 -12.15 -12.32 -16.07
C GLU A 104 -12.90 -11.39 -15.15
N LEU A 105 -12.61 -11.49 -13.86
CA LEU A 105 -13.11 -10.59 -12.82
C LEU A 105 -12.00 -9.64 -12.43
N THR A 106 -12.31 -8.35 -12.39
CA THR A 106 -11.39 -7.30 -11.93
C THR A 106 -12.00 -6.59 -10.74
N SER A 107 -11.24 -6.51 -9.65
CA SER A 107 -11.57 -5.79 -8.41
C SER A 107 -10.57 -4.66 -8.20
N VAL A 108 -11.06 -3.44 -8.02
CA VAL A 108 -10.25 -2.25 -7.78
C VAL A 108 -10.67 -1.64 -6.45
N ALA A 109 -9.82 -1.76 -5.43
CA ALA A 109 -10.01 -1.08 -4.16
C ALA A 109 -9.17 0.20 -4.11
N THR A 110 -9.71 1.24 -3.50
CA THR A 110 -8.98 2.50 -3.26
C THR A 110 -9.12 2.96 -1.81
N PHE A 111 -8.15 3.72 -1.33
CA PHE A 111 -8.19 4.41 -0.05
C PHE A 111 -7.68 5.84 -0.23
N ALA A 112 -8.36 6.78 0.42
CA ALA A 112 -8.19 8.23 0.27
C ALA A 112 -8.41 8.75 -1.16
N THR A 113 -8.31 10.07 -1.33
CA THR A 113 -8.40 10.74 -2.64
C THR A 113 -7.01 10.86 -3.26
N LEU A 114 -6.95 10.99 -4.59
CA LEU A 114 -5.69 11.17 -5.35
C LEU A 114 -4.82 12.36 -4.89
N SER A 115 -5.43 13.34 -4.22
CA SER A 115 -4.74 14.50 -3.64
C SER A 115 -4.06 14.23 -2.29
N SER A 116 -4.32 13.06 -1.67
CA SER A 116 -3.78 12.69 -0.37
C SER A 116 -2.43 11.96 -0.52
N PRO A 117 -1.44 12.24 0.35
CA PRO A 117 -0.23 11.41 0.42
C PRO A 117 -0.52 9.96 0.84
N ASP A 118 -1.68 9.71 1.46
CA ASP A 118 -2.15 8.39 1.87
C ASP A 118 -2.96 7.66 0.77
N TYR A 119 -2.96 8.17 -0.47
CA TYR A 119 -3.66 7.51 -1.57
C TYR A 119 -3.05 6.16 -1.88
N VAL A 120 -3.89 5.12 -1.83
CA VAL A 120 -3.50 3.76 -2.17
C VAL A 120 -4.58 3.14 -3.04
N SER A 121 -4.18 2.50 -4.14
CA SER A 121 -5.06 1.70 -4.99
C SER A 121 -4.47 0.32 -5.23
N ARG A 122 -5.31 -0.71 -5.20
CA ARG A 122 -4.95 -2.07 -5.62
C ARG A 122 -5.98 -2.59 -6.61
N THR A 123 -5.48 -3.15 -7.70
CA THR A 123 -6.26 -3.86 -8.70
C THR A 123 -5.87 -5.33 -8.67
N LEU A 124 -6.84 -6.21 -8.44
CA LEU A 124 -6.68 -7.64 -8.51
C LEU A 124 -7.54 -8.19 -9.65
N LYS A 125 -6.98 -9.15 -10.38
CA LYS A 125 -7.66 -9.84 -11.48
C LYS A 125 -7.63 -11.33 -11.25
N VAL A 126 -8.74 -12.00 -11.55
CA VAL A 126 -8.83 -13.45 -11.53
C VAL A 126 -9.57 -13.93 -12.76
N THR A 127 -9.12 -15.05 -13.31
CA THR A 127 -9.76 -15.72 -14.43
C THR A 127 -10.35 -17.03 -13.93
N ILE A 128 -11.63 -17.25 -14.21
CA ILE A 128 -12.35 -18.47 -13.82
C ILE A 128 -13.02 -19.07 -15.05
N HIS A 129 -13.12 -20.40 -15.09
CA HIS A 129 -13.93 -21.12 -16.06
C HIS A 129 -15.13 -21.72 -15.32
N ASP A 130 -16.30 -21.64 -15.95
CA ASP A 130 -17.44 -22.51 -15.66
C ASP A 130 -17.41 -23.66 -16.65
#